data_AF-A0A7C3Z7Y1-F1
#
_entry.id   AF-A0A7C3Z7Y1-F1
#
_cell.length_a   1.000
_cell.length_b   1.000
_cell.length_c   1.000
_cell.angle_alpha   90.00
_cell.angle_beta   90.00
_cell.angle_gamma   90.00
#
_symmetry.space_group_name_H-M   'P 1'
#
loop_
_entity.id
_entity.type
_entity.pdbx_description
1 polymer ?
#
loop_
_entity_poly.entity_id
_entity_poly.type
_entity_poly.pdbx_seq_one_letter_code
_entity_poly.pdbx_strand_id
1 'polypeptide(L)'
;MGRGWRGILNPYLSRYPAGKTSRIFTCPSDKTAPRNWESTSYAYSMCFYHSPEQIDAMASPSNTYDPARIVPSLGQKSSKVLHPAKKILAGEWLDNHSGGANNWWSWAGARNYLFADGHAEYLPANRILPANDGWPDPNLTERGISGMDIQ
;
A
#
# COMPACT_ATOMS: atom_id res chain seq x y z
N MET A 1 -6.88 0.65 -10.03
CA MET A 1 -6.66 -0.21 -8.86
C MET A 1 -7.38 0.40 -7.66
N GLY A 2 -8.57 -0.10 -7.32
CA GLY A 2 -9.38 0.48 -6.25
C GLY A 2 -10.48 -0.48 -5.83
N ARG A 3 -10.60 -0.68 -4.51
CA ARG A 3 -11.69 -1.24 -3.70
C ARG A 3 -12.60 -2.36 -4.27
N GLY A 4 -12.17 -3.15 -5.26
CA GLY A 4 -12.96 -4.24 -5.88
C GLY A 4 -13.43 -5.34 -4.92
N TRP A 5 -12.76 -5.50 -3.77
CA TRP A 5 -13.20 -6.36 -2.67
C TRP A 5 -14.56 -5.94 -2.07
N ARG A 6 -14.98 -4.69 -2.24
CA ARG A 6 -16.27 -4.21 -1.71
C ARG A 6 -17.47 -4.88 -2.35
N GLY A 7 -17.37 -5.24 -3.63
CA GLY A 7 -18.41 -6.02 -4.31
C GLY A 7 -18.62 -7.37 -3.63
N ILE A 8 -17.53 -8.01 -3.17
CA ILE A 8 -17.57 -9.28 -2.42
C ILE A 8 -18.23 -9.09 -1.06
N LEU A 9 -17.99 -7.96 -0.40
CA LEU A 9 -18.59 -7.69 0.92
C LEU A 9 -20.03 -7.15 0.85
N ASN A 10 -20.44 -6.60 -0.29
CA ASN A 10 -21.74 -5.96 -0.45
C ASN A 10 -22.94 -6.83 0.00
N PRO A 11 -22.99 -8.15 -0.29
CA PRO A 11 -24.07 -9.02 0.20
C PRO A 11 -24.19 -9.06 1.72
N TYR A 12 -23.08 -8.93 2.45
CA TYR A 12 -23.05 -8.95 3.92
C TYR A 12 -23.43 -7.60 4.55
N LEU A 13 -23.49 -6.54 3.74
CA LEU A 13 -23.82 -5.18 4.15
C LEU A 13 -25.26 -4.79 3.77
N SER A 14 -25.96 -5.64 3.03
CA SER A 14 -27.37 -5.48 2.66
C SER A 14 -28.33 -5.35 3.85
N ARG A 15 -27.90 -5.72 5.06
CA ARG A 15 -28.63 -5.51 6.32
C ARG A 15 -28.71 -4.05 6.77
N TYR A 16 -27.97 -3.14 6.15
CA TYR A 16 -28.02 -1.71 6.46
C TYR A 16 -28.99 -0.98 5.53
N PRO A 17 -29.75 0.02 6.04
CA PRO A 17 -30.71 0.78 5.22
C PRO A 17 -30.06 1.37 3.97
N ALA A 18 -30.81 1.38 2.86
CA ALA A 18 -30.39 2.01 1.61
C ALA A 18 -29.89 3.44 1.85
N GLY A 19 -28.71 3.80 1.34
CA GLY A 19 -28.06 5.09 1.56
C GLY A 19 -27.13 5.18 2.79
N LYS A 20 -27.07 4.15 3.65
CA LYS A 20 -26.09 4.08 4.76
C LYS A 20 -24.94 3.10 4.52
N THR A 21 -25.04 2.23 3.52
CA THR A 21 -24.02 1.22 3.17
C THR A 21 -22.69 1.83 2.72
N SER A 22 -22.71 3.01 2.09
CA SER A 22 -21.49 3.73 1.71
C SER A 22 -20.69 4.24 2.93
N ARG A 23 -21.36 4.56 4.04
CA ARG A 23 -20.71 5.11 5.23
C ARG A 23 -19.86 4.11 5.99
N ILE A 24 -20.17 2.81 5.88
CA ILE A 24 -19.34 1.73 6.46
C ILE A 24 -17.97 1.67 5.77
N PHE A 25 -17.94 2.15 4.54
CA PHE A 25 -16.81 2.12 3.65
C PHE A 25 -16.09 3.46 3.53
N THR A 26 -16.53 4.49 4.24
CA THR A 26 -15.93 5.82 4.18
C THR A 26 -15.83 6.42 5.56
N CYS A 27 -14.62 6.83 5.92
CA CYS A 27 -14.45 7.68 7.08
C CYS A 27 -15.06 9.07 6.79
N PRO A 28 -15.86 9.67 7.70
CA PRO A 28 -16.44 10.99 7.48
C PRO A 28 -15.42 12.11 7.24
N SER A 29 -14.19 11.97 7.72
CA SER A 29 -13.10 12.92 7.48
C SER A 29 -12.21 12.55 6.29
N ASP A 30 -12.49 11.44 5.59
CA ASP A 30 -11.84 11.11 4.32
C ASP A 30 -12.28 12.14 3.28
N LYS A 31 -11.33 12.99 2.84
CA LYS A 31 -11.58 14.05 1.86
C LYS A 31 -11.61 13.52 0.42
N THR A 32 -11.16 12.29 0.21
CA THR A 32 -10.92 11.69 -1.11
C THR A 32 -12.04 10.75 -1.51
N ALA A 33 -12.43 9.80 -0.65
CA ALA A 33 -13.46 8.80 -0.98
C ALA A 33 -14.83 9.38 -1.38
N PRO A 34 -15.33 10.50 -0.80
CA PRO A 34 -16.57 11.11 -1.25
C PRO A 34 -16.49 11.69 -2.67
N ARG A 35 -15.30 12.07 -3.15
CA ARG A 35 -15.07 12.69 -4.46
C ARG A 35 -14.67 11.67 -5.52
N ASN A 36 -13.94 10.64 -5.13
CA ASN A 36 -13.48 9.58 -6.01
C ASN A 36 -13.61 8.22 -5.31
N TRP A 37 -14.82 7.67 -5.40
CA TRP A 37 -15.25 6.46 -4.70
C TRP A 37 -14.37 5.23 -4.99
N GLU A 38 -13.83 5.14 -6.21
CA GLU A 38 -13.00 4.04 -6.70
C GLU A 38 -11.49 4.36 -6.68
N SER A 39 -11.09 5.43 -5.98
CA SER A 39 -9.66 5.77 -5.84
C SER A 39 -8.86 4.66 -5.16
N THR A 40 -7.57 4.57 -5.50
CA THR A 40 -6.64 3.61 -4.88
C THR A 40 -6.64 3.81 -3.37
N SER A 41 -6.98 2.75 -2.65
CA SER A 41 -7.24 2.81 -1.21
C SER A 41 -6.30 1.95 -0.42
N TYR A 42 -5.87 0.86 -1.05
CA TYR A 42 -4.78 0.03 -0.59
C TYR A 42 -3.92 -0.29 -1.79
N ALA A 43 -2.60 -0.30 -1.60
CA ALA A 43 -1.64 -0.82 -2.56
C ALA A 43 -0.92 -2.01 -1.91
N TYR A 44 -0.67 -3.04 -2.71
CA TYR A 44 0.17 -4.16 -2.31
C TYR A 44 1.61 -3.83 -2.69
N SER A 45 2.55 -4.17 -1.81
CA SER A 45 3.97 -3.98 -2.06
C SER A 45 4.40 -4.80 -3.28
N MET A 46 4.92 -4.11 -4.30
CA MET A 46 5.47 -4.75 -5.49
C MET A 46 6.65 -5.67 -5.23
N CYS A 47 7.33 -5.54 -4.09
CA CYS A 47 8.39 -6.46 -3.69
C CYS A 47 7.91 -7.92 -3.73
N PHE A 48 6.64 -8.21 -3.44
CA PHE A 48 6.10 -9.59 -3.46
C PHE A 48 5.87 -10.14 -4.87
N TYR A 49 5.96 -9.30 -5.90
CA TYR A 49 5.76 -9.65 -7.30
C TYR A 49 7.04 -9.53 -8.13
N HIS A 50 8.20 -9.23 -7.52
CA HIS A 50 9.49 -9.10 -8.19
C HIS A 50 10.61 -9.72 -7.34
N SER A 51 11.71 -10.14 -7.97
CA SER A 51 12.88 -10.55 -7.18
C SER A 51 13.57 -9.35 -6.54
N PRO A 52 14.35 -9.55 -5.45
CA PRO A 52 15.21 -8.50 -4.89
C PRO A 52 16.07 -7.80 -5.95
N GLU A 53 16.66 -8.54 -6.88
CA GLU A 53 17.52 -7.98 -7.93
C GLU A 53 16.74 -7.11 -8.92
N GLN A 54 15.48 -7.48 -9.24
CA GLN A 54 14.62 -6.64 -10.06
C GLN A 54 14.28 -5.33 -9.33
N ILE A 55 13.96 -5.40 -8.03
CA ILE A 55 13.64 -4.22 -7.21
C ILE A 55 14.86 -3.31 -7.07
N ASP A 56 16.04 -3.86 -6.84
CA ASP A 56 17.29 -3.10 -6.70
C ASP A 56 17.70 -2.38 -7.99
N ALA A 57 17.23 -2.86 -9.15
CA ALA A 57 17.40 -2.18 -10.43
C ALA A 57 16.35 -1.08 -10.71
N MET A 58 15.28 -0.99 -9.91
CA MET A 58 14.22 0.03 -10.02
C MET A 58 14.50 1.20 -9.07
N ALA A 59 14.69 2.40 -9.62
CA ALA A 59 14.97 3.61 -8.83
C ALA A 59 13.95 4.74 -9.05
N SER A 60 12.81 4.44 -9.68
CA SER A 60 11.79 5.44 -9.99
C SER A 60 10.39 4.94 -9.68
N PRO A 61 9.50 5.80 -9.15
CA PRO A 61 8.06 5.54 -9.06
C PRO A 61 7.46 5.06 -10.37
N SER A 62 7.96 5.55 -11.51
CA SER A 62 7.46 5.18 -12.83
C SER A 62 7.61 3.68 -13.13
N ASN A 63 8.58 2.99 -12.53
CA ASN A 63 8.72 1.54 -12.67
C ASN A 63 7.54 0.75 -12.08
N THR A 64 6.74 1.38 -11.23
CA THR A 64 5.61 0.74 -10.53
C THR A 64 4.28 0.81 -11.29
N TYR A 65 4.12 1.74 -12.24
CA TYR A 65 2.82 1.99 -12.89
C TYR A 65 2.88 2.38 -14.37
N ASP A 66 4.02 2.80 -14.91
CA ASP A 66 4.12 3.24 -16.31
C ASP A 66 4.16 2.01 -17.24
N PRO A 67 3.17 1.83 -18.14
CA PRO A 67 3.15 0.69 -19.06
C PRO A 67 4.38 0.58 -19.97
N ALA A 68 5.08 1.69 -20.23
CA ALA A 68 6.31 1.68 -21.04
C ALA A 68 7.56 1.24 -20.25
N ARG A 69 7.48 1.19 -18.92
CA ARG A 69 8.62 0.93 -18.02
C ARG A 69 8.37 -0.19 -17.02
N ILE A 70 7.16 -0.77 -17.03
CA ILE A 70 6.79 -1.83 -16.11
C ILE A 70 7.68 -3.05 -16.35
N VAL A 71 8.27 -3.55 -15.27
CA VAL A 71 9.10 -4.76 -15.31
C VAL A 71 8.18 -5.97 -15.16
N PRO A 72 8.43 -7.10 -15.86
CA PRO A 72 7.63 -8.30 -15.69
C PRO A 72 7.69 -8.85 -14.25
N SER A 73 6.53 -9.25 -13.73
CA SER A 73 6.43 -9.84 -12.39
C SER A 73 7.07 -11.22 -12.32
N LEU A 74 7.82 -11.46 -11.25
CA LEU A 74 8.36 -12.75 -10.84
C LEU A 74 7.88 -13.07 -9.43
N GLY A 75 6.95 -14.01 -9.32
CA GLY A 75 6.33 -14.38 -8.05
C GLY A 75 7.33 -14.82 -7.00
N GLN A 76 7.16 -14.33 -5.77
CA GLN A 76 8.01 -14.66 -4.64
C GLN A 76 7.33 -15.62 -3.65
N LYS A 77 8.14 -16.36 -2.88
CA LYS A 77 7.63 -17.25 -1.81
C LYS A 77 7.69 -16.54 -0.47
N SER A 78 6.67 -16.74 0.37
CA SER A 78 6.63 -16.20 1.73
C SER A 78 7.83 -16.62 2.58
N SER A 79 8.37 -17.81 2.35
CA SER A 79 9.59 -18.31 3.02
C SER A 79 10.87 -17.52 2.69
N LYS A 80 10.82 -16.57 1.75
CA LYS A 80 11.93 -15.67 1.41
C LYS A 80 11.84 -14.30 2.09
N VAL A 81 10.78 -14.03 2.84
CA VAL A 81 10.65 -12.81 3.65
C VAL A 81 11.53 -12.95 4.89
N LEU A 82 12.60 -12.15 4.97
CA LEU A 82 13.57 -12.26 6.07
C LEU A 82 13.12 -11.54 7.34
N HIS A 83 12.32 -10.48 7.18
CA HIS A 83 11.88 -9.62 8.29
C HIS A 83 10.35 -9.45 8.26
N PRO A 84 9.56 -10.51 8.52
CA PRO A 84 8.12 -10.47 8.26
C PRO A 84 7.37 -9.43 9.11
N ALA A 85 7.83 -9.18 10.34
CA ALA A 85 7.31 -8.12 11.22
C ALA A 85 7.78 -6.70 10.85
N LYS A 86 8.65 -6.55 9.84
CA LYS A 86 9.16 -5.24 9.39
C LYS A 86 8.98 -5.02 7.90
N LYS A 87 8.41 -6.00 7.19
CA LYS A 87 8.12 -5.93 5.77
C LYS A 87 6.63 -5.66 5.57
N ILE A 88 6.33 -4.51 5.00
CA ILE A 88 4.98 -4.09 4.64
C ILE A 88 4.52 -4.93 3.45
N LEU A 89 3.40 -5.63 3.62
CA LEU A 89 2.72 -6.41 2.58
C LEU A 89 1.75 -5.54 1.78
N ALA A 90 0.98 -4.71 2.49
CA ALA A 90 0.02 -3.80 1.90
C ALA A 90 -0.12 -2.57 2.79
N GLY A 91 -0.57 -1.45 2.23
CA GLY A 91 -0.84 -0.25 3.00
C GLY A 91 -1.88 0.63 2.34
N GLU A 92 -2.43 1.54 3.13
CA GLU A 92 -3.28 2.59 2.58
C GLU A 92 -2.48 3.47 1.63
N TRP A 93 -3.07 3.81 0.49
CA TRP A 93 -2.44 4.73 -0.45
C TRP A 93 -2.54 6.18 0.03
N LEU A 94 -3.67 6.54 0.62
CA LEU A 94 -3.98 7.89 1.04
C LEU A 94 -3.50 8.14 2.47
N ASP A 95 -3.34 9.42 2.81
CA ASP A 95 -3.13 9.82 4.20
C ASP A 95 -4.35 9.45 5.05
N ASN A 96 -4.10 8.94 6.24
CA ASN A 96 -5.12 8.58 7.21
C ASN A 96 -5.08 9.57 8.39
N HIS A 97 -5.91 10.61 8.31
CA HIS A 97 -6.18 11.58 9.38
C HIS A 97 -5.01 12.45 9.87
N SER A 98 -3.82 12.39 9.28
CA SER A 98 -2.71 13.23 9.72
C SER A 98 -2.68 14.60 9.01
N GLY A 99 -3.42 14.76 7.91
CA GLY A 99 -3.47 15.97 7.11
C GLY A 99 -2.29 16.12 6.15
N GLY A 100 -1.50 15.05 5.95
CA GLY A 100 -0.38 15.02 5.03
C GLY A 100 -0.78 14.83 3.57
N ALA A 101 0.21 14.78 2.69
CA ALA A 101 -0.02 14.47 1.29
C ALA A 101 -0.38 12.98 1.10
N ASN A 102 -1.28 12.74 0.15
CA ASN A 102 -1.70 11.41 -0.26
C ASN A 102 -0.61 10.76 -1.14
N ASN A 103 -0.56 9.42 -1.20
CA ASN A 103 0.42 8.56 -1.89
C ASN A 103 1.68 8.20 -1.07
N TRP A 104 2.42 7.18 -1.51
CA TRP A 104 3.66 6.71 -0.89
C TRP A 104 4.92 7.49 -1.32
N TRP A 105 4.80 8.39 -2.28
CA TRP A 105 5.89 9.25 -2.77
C TRP A 105 5.88 10.61 -2.06
N SER A 106 5.69 10.55 -0.74
CA SER A 106 5.64 11.70 0.13
C SER A 106 6.06 11.31 1.56
N TRP A 107 6.99 12.08 2.11
CA TRP A 107 7.39 12.00 3.52
C TRP A 107 6.39 12.64 4.50
N ALA A 108 5.37 13.32 3.99
CA ALA A 108 4.23 13.76 4.78
C ALA A 108 3.16 12.66 4.82
N GLY A 109 2.40 12.62 5.92
CA GLY A 109 1.27 11.71 6.08
C GLY A 109 1.52 10.59 7.08
N ALA A 110 0.46 9.85 7.39
CA ALA A 110 0.50 8.62 8.17
C ALA A 110 -0.60 7.67 7.68
N ARG A 111 -0.34 6.37 7.70
CA ARG A 111 -1.17 5.39 7.01
C ARG A 111 -1.23 4.09 7.81
N ASN A 112 -2.31 3.32 7.65
CA ASN A 112 -2.32 1.94 8.15
C ASN A 112 -1.57 1.03 7.17
N TYR A 113 -0.68 0.20 7.71
CA TYR A 113 0.07 -0.80 6.99
C TYR A 113 -0.19 -2.18 7.57
N LEU A 114 -0.32 -3.16 6.69
CA LEU A 114 -0.34 -4.59 6.99
C LEU A 114 1.05 -5.15 6.72
N PHE A 115 1.63 -5.81 7.70
CA PHE A 115 2.93 -6.46 7.62
C PHE A 115 2.83 -7.92 7.18
N ALA A 116 3.94 -8.49 6.73
CA ALA A 116 3.99 -9.82 6.16
C ALA A 116 3.78 -10.95 7.18
N ASP A 117 3.95 -10.70 8.47
CA ASP A 117 3.53 -11.60 9.56
C ASP A 117 2.03 -11.49 9.90
N GLY A 118 1.30 -10.56 9.27
CA GLY A 118 -0.14 -10.36 9.42
C GLY A 118 -0.56 -9.32 10.46
N HIS A 119 0.36 -8.69 11.20
CA HIS A 119 -0.03 -7.58 12.07
C HIS A 119 -0.26 -6.30 11.28
N ALA A 120 -1.00 -5.36 11.86
CA ALA A 120 -1.24 -4.04 11.27
C ALA A 120 -0.80 -2.93 12.22
N GLU A 121 -0.21 -1.87 11.67
CA GLU A 121 0.25 -0.71 12.41
C GLU A 121 -0.08 0.59 11.68
N TYR A 122 -0.43 1.62 12.43
CA TYR A 122 -0.55 2.99 11.92
C TYR A 122 0.80 3.69 12.03
N LEU A 123 1.40 4.03 10.89
CA LEU A 123 2.74 4.59 10.83
C LEU A 123 2.76 5.95 10.13
N PRO A 124 3.43 6.97 10.71
CA PRO A 124 3.80 8.16 9.98
C PRO A 124 4.86 7.83 8.92
N ALA A 125 4.80 8.50 7.77
CA ALA A 125 5.65 8.21 6.62
C ALA A 125 7.15 8.30 6.95
N ASN A 126 7.54 9.19 7.86
CA ASN A 126 8.93 9.38 8.31
C ASN A 126 9.46 8.25 9.22
N ARG A 127 8.65 7.25 9.56
CA ARG A 127 9.07 6.03 10.26
C ARG A 127 9.41 4.90 9.31
N ILE A 128 9.12 5.07 8.01
CA ILE A 128 9.44 4.13 6.95
C ILE A 128 10.84 4.46 6.43
N LEU A 129 11.65 3.44 6.20
CA LEU A 129 12.97 3.57 5.59
C LEU A 129 12.83 4.04 4.12
N PRO A 130 13.77 4.87 3.62
CA PRO A 130 13.77 5.23 2.22
C PRO A 130 13.97 3.98 1.35
N ALA A 131 13.14 3.87 0.32
CA ALA A 131 13.26 2.87 -0.74
C ALA A 131 14.31 3.28 -1.79
N ASN A 132 14.48 2.46 -2.83
CA ASN A 132 15.45 2.70 -3.91
C ASN A 132 15.17 4.01 -4.69
N ASP A 133 13.94 4.51 -4.64
CA ASP A 133 13.54 5.79 -5.22
C ASP A 133 13.64 6.99 -4.27
N GLY A 134 14.11 6.77 -3.03
CA GLY A 134 14.25 7.78 -1.99
C GLY A 134 12.96 8.16 -1.26
N TRP A 135 11.86 7.46 -1.51
CA TRP A 135 10.55 7.70 -0.87
C TRP A 135 10.23 6.64 0.20
N PRO A 136 9.24 6.88 1.09
CA PRO A 136 8.71 5.83 1.96
C PRO A 136 7.78 4.90 1.16
N ASP A 137 8.32 4.28 0.11
CA ASP A 137 7.61 3.45 -0.86
C ASP A 137 7.91 1.95 -0.67
N PRO A 138 7.01 1.19 0.00
CA PRO A 138 7.16 -0.25 0.16
C PRO A 138 7.21 -1.04 -1.15
N ASN A 139 6.89 -0.44 -2.30
CA ASN A 139 7.04 -1.11 -3.59
C ASN A 139 8.51 -1.36 -3.94
N LEU A 140 9.40 -0.44 -3.57
CA LEU A 140 10.79 -0.40 -4.00
C LEU A 140 11.78 -0.51 -2.82
N THR A 141 11.38 -1.19 -1.74
CA THR A 141 12.23 -1.46 -0.59
C THR A 141 13.55 -2.09 -1.02
N GLU A 142 14.66 -1.53 -0.54
CA GLU A 142 16.00 -2.06 -0.81
C GLU A 142 16.07 -3.55 -0.44
N ARG A 143 16.57 -4.39 -1.36
CA ARG A 143 16.60 -5.86 -1.27
C ARG A 143 15.22 -6.53 -1.32
N GLY A 144 14.20 -5.85 -1.84
CA GLY A 144 12.87 -6.39 -2.10
C GLY A 144 12.18 -6.96 -0.84
N ILE A 145 11.72 -8.22 -0.92
CA ILE A 145 11.09 -8.93 0.22
C ILE A 145 12.06 -9.34 1.31
N SER A 146 13.36 -9.36 1.00
CA SER A 146 14.41 -9.68 1.96
C SER A 146 14.86 -8.44 2.74
N GLY A 147 14.45 -7.25 2.28
CA GLY A 147 14.59 -5.99 3.00
C GLY A 147 13.58 -5.80 4.13
N MET A 148 13.65 -4.64 4.76
CA MET A 148 12.74 -4.18 5.81
C MET A 148 12.32 -2.74 5.51
N ASP A 149 11.07 -2.43 5.78
CA ASP A 149 10.48 -1.10 5.58
C ASP A 149 10.60 -0.21 6.82
N ILE A 150 10.88 -0.80 8.00
CA ILE A 150 11.04 -0.10 9.28
C ILE A 150 12.23 -0.68 10.06
N GLN A 151 12.77 0.10 11.02
CA GLN A 151 13.89 -0.31 11.89
C GLN A 151 13.51 -1.34 12.95
#